data_AF-A0A7Z9Y5G9-F1
#
_entry.id   AF-A0A7Z9Y5G9-F1
#
_cell.length_a   1.000
_cell.length_b   1.000
_cell.length_c   1.000
_cell.angle_alpha   90.00
_cell.angle_beta   90.00
_cell.angle_gamma   90.00
#
_symmetry.space_group_name_H-M   'P 1'
#
loop_
_entity.id
_entity.type
_entity.pdbx_description
1 polymer ?
#
loop_
_entity_poly.entity_id
_entity_poly.type
_entity_poly.pdbx_seq_one_letter_code
_entity_poly.pdbx_strand_id
1 'polypeptide(L)'
;MSQPDSPKRPVLLISHDVAGDKMAGPGIRYFHLSRILQHYTDLTLAIIPQNDQAVAALQSQLPGVSVMAYTRGEWDSIKQAAQASEVIIVPSGL
;
A
#
# COMPACT_ATOMS: atom_id res chain seq x y z
N MET A 1 -15.02 -4.33 -28.51
CA MET A 1 -13.84 -3.45 -28.65
C MET A 1 -13.30 -3.19 -27.26
N SER A 2 -12.21 -3.85 -26.87
CA SER A 2 -11.50 -3.53 -25.63
C SER A 2 -10.86 -2.15 -25.81
N GLN A 3 -11.13 -1.21 -24.90
CA GLN A 3 -10.39 0.05 -24.86
C GLN A 3 -8.89 -0.28 -24.74
N PRO A 4 -7.99 0.48 -25.40
CA PRO A 4 -6.57 0.37 -25.10
C PRO A 4 -6.37 0.65 -23.60
N ASP A 5 -5.63 -0.22 -22.92
CA ASP A 5 -5.29 -0.04 -21.50
C ASP A 5 -4.62 1.33 -21.35
N SER A 6 -5.35 2.27 -20.75
CA SER A 6 -4.79 3.55 -20.37
C SER A 6 -3.74 3.30 -19.29
N PRO A 7 -2.59 4.01 -19.30
CA PRO A 7 -1.58 3.82 -18.27
C PRO A 7 -2.20 4.03 -16.88
N LYS A 8 -1.99 3.05 -16.00
CA LYS A 8 -2.50 3.11 -14.63
C LYS A 8 -1.79 4.23 -13.88
N ARG A 9 -2.54 5.03 -13.12
CA ARG A 9 -1.96 6.12 -12.34
C ARG A 9 -1.14 5.59 -11.17
N PRO A 10 0.05 6.15 -10.88
CA PRO A 10 0.81 5.87 -9.66
C PRO A 10 0.06 6.35 -8.42
N VAL A 11 -0.25 5.42 -7.51
CA VAL A 11 -1.00 5.71 -6.27
C VAL A 11 -0.26 5.16 -5.07
N LEU A 12 -0.14 5.98 -4.03
CA LEU A 12 0.34 5.57 -2.71
C LEU A 12 -0.82 5.44 -1.73
N LEU A 13 -1.00 4.26 -1.15
CA LEU A 13 -1.89 4.03 -0.01
C LEU A 13 -1.07 3.90 1.27
N ILE A 14 -1.34 4.76 2.25
CA ILE A 14 -0.64 4.75 3.55
C ILE A 14 -1.51 4.03 4.59
N SER A 15 -1.07 2.86 5.07
CA SER A 15 -1.66 2.18 6.22
C SER A 15 -1.13 2.78 7.51
N HIS A 16 -1.99 3.35 8.34
CA HIS A 16 -1.62 3.83 9.68
C HIS A 16 -1.59 2.74 10.75
N ASP A 17 -1.96 1.51 10.39
CA ASP A 17 -1.93 0.36 11.28
C ASP A 17 -0.82 -0.61 10.97
N VAL A 18 -0.47 -1.36 12.00
CA VAL A 18 0.46 -2.48 11.94
C VAL A 18 -0.13 -3.56 11.03
N ALA A 19 0.63 -3.97 10.00
CA ALA A 19 0.22 -4.98 9.03
C ALA A 19 1.24 -6.13 8.94
N GLY A 20 0.76 -7.35 8.67
CA GLY A 20 1.58 -8.57 8.66
C GLY A 20 0.73 -9.84 8.56
N ASP A 21 1.29 -10.97 8.98
CA ASP A 21 0.73 -12.30 8.71
C ASP A 21 -0.49 -12.63 9.59
N LYS A 22 -0.62 -11.96 10.74
CA LYS A 22 -1.73 -12.11 11.69
C LYS A 22 -2.45 -10.78 11.88
N MET A 23 -3.01 -10.25 10.79
CA MET A 23 -3.81 -9.02 10.85
C MET A 23 -5.14 -9.26 11.58
N ALA A 24 -5.31 -8.60 12.73
CA ALA A 24 -6.61 -8.31 13.32
C ALA A 24 -6.74 -6.78 13.42
N GLY A 25 -7.89 -6.21 12.99
CA GLY A 25 -8.10 -4.76 12.99
C GLY A 25 -7.88 -4.07 11.63
N PRO A 26 -7.53 -2.77 11.58
CA PRO A 26 -7.52 -1.97 10.35
C PRO A 26 -6.56 -2.44 9.25
N GLY A 27 -5.47 -3.14 9.60
CA GLY A 27 -4.52 -3.68 8.63
C GLY A 27 -5.18 -4.53 7.54
N ILE A 28 -6.25 -5.27 7.90
CA ILE A 28 -7.00 -6.07 6.92
C ILE A 28 -7.81 -5.22 5.93
N ARG A 29 -8.25 -4.02 6.33
CA ARG A 29 -9.03 -3.12 5.46
C ARG A 29 -8.15 -2.58 4.34
N TYR A 30 -6.94 -2.15 4.68
CA TYR A 30 -5.99 -1.64 3.70
C TYR A 30 -5.50 -2.77 2.78
N PHE A 31 -5.31 -3.98 3.31
CA PHE A 31 -5.05 -5.16 2.49
C PHE A 31 -6.14 -5.42 1.45
N HIS A 32 -7.41 -5.47 1.86
CA HIS A 32 -8.53 -5.69 0.94
C HIS A 32 -8.72 -4.56 -0.06
N LEU A 33 -8.54 -3.30 0.38
CA LEU A 33 -8.58 -2.15 -0.51
C LEU A 33 -7.47 -2.24 -1.57
N SER A 34 -6.23 -2.57 -1.16
CA SER A 34 -5.11 -2.77 -2.07
C SER A 34 -5.38 -3.86 -3.11
N ARG A 35 -5.99 -4.98 -2.68
CA ARG A 35 -6.37 -6.07 -3.58
C ARG A 35 -7.33 -5.62 -4.69
N ILE A 36 -8.18 -4.63 -4.43
CA ILE A 36 -9.09 -4.07 -5.45
C ILE A 36 -8.39 -2.98 -6.26
N LEU A 37 -7.71 -2.04 -5.61
CA LEU A 37 -7.09 -0.89 -6.27
C LEU A 37 -6.00 -1.27 -7.28
N GLN A 38 -5.24 -2.34 -7.04
CA GLN A 38 -4.21 -2.82 -7.98
C GLN A 38 -4.75 -3.09 -9.41
N HIS A 39 -6.05 -3.35 -9.55
CA HIS A 39 -6.67 -3.56 -10.86
C HIS A 39 -6.82 -2.25 -11.64
N TYR A 40 -6.86 -1.11 -10.97
CA TYR A 40 -7.14 0.21 -11.55
C TYR A 40 -5.95 1.17 -11.50
N THR A 41 -4.98 0.91 -10.62
CA THR A 41 -3.86 1.82 -10.33
C THR A 41 -2.52 1.07 -10.31
N ASP A 42 -1.43 1.80 -10.51
CA ASP A 42 -0.08 1.33 -10.17
C ASP A 42 0.13 1.61 -8.67
N LEU A 43 -0.18 0.62 -7.84
CA LEU A 43 -0.36 0.81 -6.40
C LEU A 43 0.93 0.52 -5.64
N THR A 44 1.34 1.47 -4.81
CA THR A 44 2.27 1.26 -3.69
C THR A 44 1.50 1.27 -2.37
N LEU A 45 1.68 0.22 -1.56
CA LEU A 45 1.13 0.11 -0.21
C LEU A 45 2.27 0.32 0.81
N ALA A 46 2.20 1.43 1.56
CA ALA A 46 3.12 1.71 2.66
C ALA A 46 2.50 1.23 3.99
N ILE A 47 3.20 0.38 4.72
CA ILE A 47 2.76 -0.22 5.98
C ILE A 47 3.72 0.07 7.14
N ILE A 48 3.17 0.05 8.36
CA ILE A 48 3.97 -0.15 9.56
C ILE A 48 4.08 -1.68 9.73
N PRO A 49 5.27 -2.29 9.60
CA PRO A 49 5.40 -3.74 9.61
C PRO A 49 5.18 -4.33 11.01
N GLN A 50 4.49 -5.47 11.10
CA GLN A 50 4.36 -6.24 12.35
C GLN A 50 5.69 -6.88 12.78
N ASN A 51 6.50 -7.28 11.80
CA ASN A 51 7.79 -7.93 11.95
C ASN A 51 8.57 -7.78 10.64
N ASP A 52 9.82 -8.23 10.61
CA ASP A 52 10.71 -8.13 9.44
C ASP A 52 10.20 -8.89 8.20
N GLN A 53 9.27 -9.84 8.38
CA GLN A 53 8.70 -10.66 7.29
C GLN A 53 7.42 -10.05 6.71
N ALA A 54 6.80 -9.07 7.37
CA ALA A 54 5.49 -8.55 7.02
C ALA A 54 5.41 -8.00 5.58
N VAL A 55 6.45 -7.30 5.13
CA VAL A 55 6.53 -6.78 3.75
C VAL A 55 6.52 -7.93 2.75
N ALA A 56 7.38 -8.93 2.93
CA ALA A 56 7.47 -10.08 2.03
C ALA A 56 6.17 -10.90 2.04
N ALA A 57 5.57 -11.11 3.21
CA ALA A 57 4.31 -11.83 3.35
C ALA A 57 3.16 -11.13 2.61
N LEU A 58 3.02 -9.81 2.76
CA LEU A 58 2.01 -9.03 2.03
C LEU A 58 2.30 -8.96 0.53
N GLN A 59 3.57 -8.78 0.16
CA GLN A 59 3.99 -8.77 -1.25
C GLN A 59 3.61 -10.08 -1.96
N SER A 60 3.76 -11.22 -1.30
CA SER A 60 3.35 -12.53 -1.85
C SER A 60 1.83 -12.66 -2.07
N GLN A 61 1.04 -11.95 -1.26
CA GLN A 61 -0.43 -11.97 -1.33
C GLN A 61 -1.00 -10.89 -2.28
N LEU A 62 -0.21 -9.86 -2.60
CA LEU A 62 -0.57 -8.74 -3.46
C LEU A 62 0.43 -8.60 -4.61
N PRO A 63 0.46 -9.53 -5.58
CA PRO A 63 1.48 -9.55 -6.63
C PRO A 63 1.44 -8.35 -7.59
N GLY A 64 0.31 -7.61 -7.64
CA GLY A 64 0.15 -6.39 -8.43
C GLY A 64 0.38 -5.09 -7.65
N VAL A 65 0.91 -5.18 -6.42
CA VAL A 65 1.12 -4.03 -5.53
C VAL A 65 2.59 -4.01 -5.12
N SER A 66 3.22 -2.83 -5.16
CA SER A 66 4.51 -2.62 -4.50
C SER A 66 4.29 -2.44 -3.00
N VAL A 67 4.82 -3.33 -2.16
CA VAL A 67 4.68 -3.22 -0.71
C VAL A 67 5.96 -2.68 -0.09
N MET A 68 5.86 -1.67 0.76
CA MET A 68 7.00 -1.11 1.48
C MET A 68 6.69 -0.86 2.95
N ALA A 69 7.74 -0.88 3.78
CA ALA A 69 7.67 -0.41 5.15
C ALA A 69 7.93 1.11 5.22
N TYR A 70 7.30 1.78 6.17
CA TYR A 70 7.66 3.13 6.58
C TYR A 70 7.65 3.25 8.10
N THR A 71 8.38 4.24 8.63
CA THR A 71 8.44 4.53 10.06
C THR A 71 7.60 5.77 10.36
N ARG A 72 6.60 5.61 11.23
CA ARG A 72 5.74 6.73 11.65
C ARG A 72 6.58 7.77 12.40
N GLY A 73 6.49 9.04 11.97
CA GLY A 73 7.28 10.14 12.52
C GLY A 73 8.63 10.37 11.82
N GLU A 74 9.10 9.42 11.01
CA GLU A 74 10.29 9.58 10.16
C GLU A 74 9.86 9.75 8.69
N TRP A 75 9.46 10.97 8.32
CA TRP A 75 8.84 11.25 7.01
C TRP A 75 9.75 10.97 5.81
N ASP A 76 11.06 10.97 6.00
CA ASP A 76 12.00 10.57 4.94
C ASP A 76 11.82 9.10 4.52
N SER A 77 11.31 8.23 5.39
CA SER A 77 11.04 6.82 5.08
C SER A 77 9.97 6.61 4.01
N ILE A 78 9.08 7.59 3.78
CA ILE A 78 8.01 7.52 2.77
C ILE A 78 8.19 8.52 1.62
N LYS A 79 9.18 9.41 1.73
CA LYS A 79 9.40 10.54 0.82
C LYS A 79 9.49 10.14 -0.64
N GLN A 80 10.28 9.11 -0.95
CA GLN A 80 10.47 8.65 -2.32
C GLN A 80 9.15 8.15 -2.93
N ALA A 81 8.37 7.36 -2.18
CA ALA A 81 7.09 6.86 -2.64
C ALA A 81 6.07 7.99 -2.83
N ALA A 82 6.06 8.98 -1.92
CA ALA A 82 5.20 10.15 -2.05
C ALA A 82 5.55 10.99 -3.29
N GLN A 83 6.84 11.18 -3.58
CA GLN A 83 7.30 11.92 -4.76
C GLN A 83 7.01 11.20 -6.08
N ALA A 84 6.99 9.87 -6.06
CA ALA A 84 6.68 9.04 -7.23
C ALA A 84 5.18 8.87 -7.50
N SER A 85 4.31 9.37 -6.62
CA SER A 85 2.86 9.15 -6.69
C SER A 85 2.12 10.39 -7.20
N GLU A 86 1.13 10.18 -8.07
CA GLU A 86 0.21 11.23 -8.49
C GLU A 86 -0.93 11.45 -7.49
N VAL A 87 -1.34 10.37 -6.81
CA VAL A 87 -2.39 10.39 -5.79
C VAL A 87 -1.88 9.72 -4.53
N ILE A 88 -2.09 10.37 -3.38
CA ILE A 88 -1.80 9.81 -2.07
C ILE A 88 -3.12 9.64 -1.33
N ILE A 89 -3.41 8.40 -0.93
CA ILE A 89 -4.57 8.05 -0.11
C ILE A 89 -4.09 7.92 1.34
N VAL A 90 -4.60 8.81 2.19
CA VAL A 90 -4.35 8.84 3.63
C VAL A 90 -5.67 8.63 4.35
N PRO A 91 -6.05 7.38 4.66
CA PRO A 91 -7.29 7.09 5.37
C PRO A 91 -7.23 7.69 6.78
N SER A 92 -8.18 8.55 7.14
CA SER A 92 -8.27 9.06 8.50
C SER A 92 -8.62 7.93 9.48
N GLY A 93 -7.86 7.82 10.56
CA GLY A 93 -8.24 6.98 11.70
C GLY A 93 -9.29 7.70 12.54
N LEU A 94 -10.39 7.01 12.85
CA LEU A 94 -11.18 7.28 14.05
C LEU A 94 -10.53 6.57 15.24
#